data_AF-A0A1M6LIT8-F1
#
_entry.id   AF-A0A1M6LIT8-F1
#
_cell.length_a   1.000
_cell.length_b   1.000
_cell.length_c   1.000
_cell.angle_alpha   90.00
_cell.angle_beta   90.00
_cell.angle_gamma   90.00
#
_symmetry.space_group_name_H-M   'P 1'
#
loop_
_entity.id
_entity.type
_entity.pdbx_description
1 polymer ?
#
loop_
_entity_poly.entity_id
_entity_poly.type
_entity_poly.pdbx_seq_one_letter_code
_entity_poly.pdbx_strand_id
1 'polypeptide(L)'
;MIAIISGYVSAYYFVKNLNNTNVKTGSSQTIILERDPKSSSFQVNSIYSIVQVTAPSVVGIGSSEESFVKNSLDNTTNGSGLIIRSDGYILTNYHIIEKFQKILVKLPGQGSKPFEGKVVGYDKPSDLAIIKINTDNLTAAKFGKVSNAKIGDMVISMANSSGEEYIGTVTTGTISSTTKKMEVGNPKSGEKSAYALLQTDLNLNVYNDGGIICNSSGEVLAINSKNIDGKFNAAGLSHAIAIEEINKIVDSLLSYGEVKRPSLGFTGGTLIPNEQGDIEGVYVQSVTHDSGSAKAGIKATDIIIELDGKKVKKLEDIYSILEKKKVGDVVSCKIWRDGKAQLLSVELGEASK
;
A
#
# COMPACT_ATOMS: atom_id res chain seq x y z
N MET A 1 -52.34 23.79 7.24
CA MET A 1 -52.17 24.19 5.84
C MET A 1 -51.98 25.71 5.61
N ILE A 2 -52.17 26.56 6.63
CA ILE A 2 -51.99 28.03 6.50
C ILE A 2 -50.52 28.48 6.74
N ALA A 3 -49.74 27.73 7.53
CA ALA A 3 -48.34 28.06 7.83
C ALA A 3 -47.34 27.76 6.69
N ILE A 4 -47.67 26.88 5.75
CA ILE A 4 -46.79 26.51 4.62
C ILE A 4 -46.86 27.56 3.51
N ILE A 5 -48.00 28.23 3.36
CA ILE A 5 -48.22 29.24 2.32
C ILE A 5 -47.56 30.58 2.72
N SER A 6 -47.56 30.93 4.02
CA SER A 6 -46.91 32.17 4.50
C SER A 6 -45.38 32.11 4.41
N GLY A 7 -44.78 30.93 4.60
CA GLY A 7 -43.34 30.72 4.42
C GLY A 7 -42.88 30.86 2.97
N TYR A 8 -43.69 30.40 2.01
CA TYR A 8 -43.37 30.49 0.58
C TYR A 8 -43.47 31.92 0.04
N VAL A 9 -44.49 32.66 0.46
CA VAL A 9 -44.69 34.06 0.04
C VAL A 9 -43.62 34.97 0.65
N SER A 10 -43.25 34.75 1.91
CA SER A 10 -42.17 35.53 2.56
C SER A 10 -40.81 35.27 1.92
N ALA A 11 -40.46 34.00 1.62
CA ALA A 11 -39.23 33.67 0.90
C ALA A 11 -39.19 34.24 -0.52
N TYR A 12 -40.31 34.16 -1.26
CA TYR A 12 -40.41 34.73 -2.62
C TYR A 12 -40.28 36.26 -2.60
N TYR A 13 -40.88 36.94 -1.63
CA TYR A 13 -40.77 38.39 -1.48
C TYR A 13 -39.35 38.82 -1.09
N PHE A 14 -38.67 38.04 -0.23
CA PHE A 14 -37.30 38.31 0.19
C PHE A 14 -36.29 38.13 -0.96
N VAL A 15 -36.42 37.05 -1.75
CA VAL A 15 -35.59 36.80 -2.93
C VAL A 15 -35.82 37.87 -4.01
N LYS A 16 -37.05 38.34 -4.17
CA LYS A 16 -37.37 39.39 -5.16
C LYS A 16 -36.87 40.78 -4.74
N ASN A 17 -36.83 41.09 -3.44
CA ASN A 17 -36.34 42.38 -2.94
C ASN A 17 -34.81 42.48 -2.81
N LEU A 18 -34.08 41.37 -2.69
CA LEU A 18 -32.61 41.37 -2.76
C LEU A 18 -32.09 41.77 -4.15
N ASN A 19 -32.90 41.60 -5.20
CA ASN A 19 -32.52 41.96 -6.57
C ASN A 19 -32.72 43.45 -6.91
N ASN A 20 -33.25 44.29 -6.01
CA ASN A 20 -33.68 45.66 -6.35
C ASN A 20 -33.10 46.80 -5.48
N THR A 21 -32.03 46.57 -4.73
CA THR A 21 -31.31 47.68 -4.07
C THR A 21 -30.35 48.35 -5.03
N ASN A 22 -30.85 49.35 -5.78
CA ASN A 22 -30.00 50.34 -6.43
C ASN A 22 -29.41 51.28 -5.37
N VAL A 23 -28.20 50.98 -4.90
CA VAL A 23 -27.39 51.89 -4.10
C VAL A 23 -26.66 52.84 -5.05
N LYS A 24 -27.04 54.13 -5.05
CA LYS A 24 -26.24 55.19 -5.68
C LYS A 24 -25.24 55.74 -4.67
N THR A 25 -23.99 55.28 -4.72
CA THR A 25 -22.81 56.01 -4.23
C THR A 25 -21.51 55.35 -4.68
N GLY A 26 -20.64 56.12 -5.34
CA GLY A 26 -19.20 55.84 -5.53
C GLY A 26 -18.85 54.79 -6.58
N SER A 27 -17.92 55.12 -7.47
CA SER A 27 -17.35 54.19 -8.45
C SER A 27 -16.70 52.99 -7.75
N SER A 28 -17.44 51.89 -7.65
CA SER A 28 -16.89 50.56 -7.43
C SER A 28 -17.63 49.66 -8.39
N GLN A 29 -16.94 49.26 -9.46
CA GLN A 29 -17.45 48.28 -10.40
C GLN A 29 -17.63 46.97 -9.64
N THR A 30 -18.85 46.63 -9.26
CA THR A 30 -19.20 45.28 -8.84
C THR A 30 -19.04 44.40 -10.08
N ILE A 31 -17.94 43.65 -10.17
CA ILE A 31 -17.77 42.63 -11.19
C ILE A 31 -18.75 41.51 -10.84
N ILE A 32 -19.93 41.55 -11.44
CA ILE A 32 -20.82 40.40 -11.48
C ILE A 32 -20.20 39.44 -12.50
N LEU A 33 -19.56 38.38 -12.01
CA LEU A 33 -19.18 37.26 -12.86
C LEU A 33 -20.48 36.58 -13.30
N GLU A 34 -21.05 37.01 -14.43
CA GLU A 34 -22.10 36.26 -15.10
C GLU A 34 -21.53 34.87 -15.42
N ARG A 35 -22.07 33.84 -14.75
CA ARG A 35 -21.75 32.46 -15.05
C ARG A 35 -22.24 32.21 -16.47
N ASP A 36 -21.32 32.06 -17.42
CA ASP A 36 -21.66 31.78 -18.82
C ASP A 36 -22.61 30.58 -18.86
N PRO A 37 -23.85 30.72 -19.36
CA PRO A 37 -24.77 29.59 -19.51
C PRO A 37 -24.27 28.54 -20.52
N LYS A 38 -23.21 28.85 -21.30
CA LYS A 38 -22.44 27.90 -22.11
C LYS A 38 -21.25 27.29 -21.37
N SER A 39 -21.22 27.36 -20.04
CA SER A 39 -20.35 26.54 -19.18
C SER A 39 -20.61 25.06 -19.49
N SER A 40 -19.97 24.56 -20.54
CA SER A 40 -19.99 23.15 -20.91
C SER A 40 -19.46 22.37 -19.73
N SER A 41 -20.18 21.31 -19.34
CA SER A 41 -19.62 20.30 -18.45
C SER A 41 -18.26 19.89 -18.98
N PHE A 42 -17.27 19.75 -18.11
CA PHE A 42 -15.98 19.19 -18.50
C PHE A 42 -16.22 17.93 -19.35
N GLN A 43 -15.56 17.84 -20.51
CA GLN A 43 -15.64 16.63 -21.32
C GLN A 43 -15.15 15.46 -20.47
N VAL A 44 -15.91 14.37 -20.51
CA VAL A 44 -15.52 13.12 -19.84
C VAL A 44 -14.14 12.71 -20.38
N ASN A 45 -13.17 12.61 -19.48
CA ASN A 45 -11.82 12.17 -19.80
C ASN A 45 -11.59 10.75 -19.27
N SER A 46 -10.51 10.12 -19.73
CA SER A 46 -10.16 8.73 -19.36
C SER A 46 -10.00 8.55 -17.85
N ILE A 47 -9.43 9.53 -17.15
CA ILE A 47 -9.23 9.49 -15.69
C ILE A 47 -10.58 9.38 -14.97
N TYR A 48 -11.56 10.19 -15.36
CA TYR A 48 -12.91 10.12 -14.79
C TYR A 48 -13.52 8.73 -14.94
N SER A 49 -13.42 8.13 -16.12
CA SER A 49 -13.94 6.78 -16.36
C SER A 49 -13.27 5.72 -15.48
N ILE A 50 -11.95 5.83 -15.30
CA ILE A 50 -11.19 4.90 -14.45
C ILE A 50 -11.61 5.06 -12.98
N VAL A 51 -11.76 6.30 -12.51
CA VAL A 51 -12.27 6.59 -11.15
C VAL A 51 -13.66 5.98 -10.95
N GLN A 52 -14.59 6.15 -11.89
CA GLN A 52 -15.95 5.60 -11.76
C GLN A 52 -15.97 4.07 -11.60
N VAL A 53 -15.11 3.35 -12.32
CA VAL A 53 -15.04 1.88 -12.26
C VAL A 53 -14.35 1.41 -10.97
N THR A 54 -13.31 2.11 -10.54
CA THR A 54 -12.44 1.64 -9.46
C THR A 54 -12.91 2.13 -8.09
N ALA A 55 -13.51 3.32 -8.04
CA ALA A 55 -13.84 3.99 -6.79
C ALA A 55 -14.72 3.20 -5.83
N PRO A 56 -15.74 2.45 -6.29
CA PRO A 56 -16.58 1.65 -5.41
C PRO A 56 -15.82 0.59 -4.58
N SER A 57 -14.60 0.24 -4.98
CA SER A 57 -13.75 -0.72 -4.28
C SER A 57 -12.80 -0.10 -3.25
N VAL A 58 -12.69 1.24 -3.18
CA VAL A 58 -11.78 1.93 -2.25
C VAL A 58 -12.58 2.52 -1.08
N VAL A 59 -12.22 2.11 0.13
CA VAL A 59 -12.97 2.43 1.35
C VAL A 59 -12.16 3.31 2.28
N GLY A 60 -12.86 4.02 3.18
CA GLY A 60 -12.22 4.69 4.30
C GLY A 60 -12.11 3.76 5.51
N ILE A 61 -11.03 3.87 6.26
CA ILE A 61 -10.78 3.13 7.50
C ILE A 61 -10.50 4.16 8.59
N GLY A 62 -11.16 4.00 9.73
CA GLY A 62 -11.08 4.95 10.83
C GLY A 62 -11.20 4.28 12.19
N SER A 63 -10.83 5.02 13.24
CA SER A 63 -10.91 4.55 14.62
C SER A 63 -12.23 4.89 15.32
N SER A 64 -12.99 5.88 14.81
CA SER A 64 -14.29 6.28 15.35
C SER A 64 -15.22 6.85 14.27
N GLU A 65 -16.49 7.12 14.59
CA GLU A 65 -17.39 7.75 13.62
C GLU A 65 -17.00 9.22 13.40
N GLU A 66 -16.54 9.91 14.45
CA GLU A 66 -16.10 11.31 14.36
C GLU A 66 -14.92 11.50 13.43
N SER A 67 -14.06 10.47 13.29
CA SER A 67 -12.91 10.53 12.39
C SER A 67 -13.33 10.66 10.92
N PHE A 68 -14.54 10.24 10.55
CA PHE A 68 -15.09 10.43 9.20
C PHE A 68 -15.96 11.70 9.04
N VAL A 69 -16.26 12.41 10.12
CA VAL A 69 -17.17 13.58 10.12
C VAL A 69 -16.42 14.88 10.29
N LYS A 70 -15.45 14.91 11.21
CA LYS A 70 -14.46 15.97 11.20
C LYS A 70 -13.52 15.66 10.05
N ASN A 71 -13.51 16.50 9.03
CA ASN A 71 -12.37 16.63 8.10
C ASN A 71 -11.11 17.11 8.85
N SER A 72 -10.86 16.58 10.05
CA SER A 72 -9.59 16.72 10.72
C SER A 72 -8.61 15.89 9.92
N LEU A 73 -7.70 16.57 9.26
CA LEU A 73 -6.46 16.05 8.69
C LEU A 73 -5.53 15.46 9.77
N ASP A 74 -6.10 14.97 10.88
CA ASP A 74 -5.38 14.30 11.94
C ASP A 74 -5.11 12.87 11.49
N ASN A 75 -3.98 12.74 10.80
CA ASN A 75 -3.43 11.53 10.16
C ASN A 75 -3.13 10.39 11.16
N THR A 76 -3.55 10.54 12.41
CA THR A 76 -3.44 9.53 13.46
C THR A 76 -4.68 8.63 13.55
N THR A 77 -5.78 8.97 12.86
CA THR A 77 -7.08 8.32 13.08
C THR A 77 -7.71 7.65 11.87
N ASN A 78 -7.23 7.90 10.65
CA ASN A 78 -7.80 7.30 9.43
C ASN A 78 -6.76 6.89 8.38
N GLY A 79 -7.21 6.06 7.43
CA GLY A 79 -6.51 5.69 6.21
C GLY A 79 -7.48 5.09 5.19
N SER A 80 -6.98 4.51 4.11
CA SER A 80 -7.80 3.86 3.09
C SER A 80 -7.73 2.34 3.16
N GLY A 81 -8.64 1.67 2.48
CA GLY A 81 -8.56 0.24 2.21
C GLY A 81 -9.11 -0.11 0.84
N LEU A 82 -8.92 -1.37 0.46
CA LEU A 82 -9.37 -1.94 -0.80
C LEU A 82 -10.26 -3.15 -0.55
N ILE A 83 -11.46 -3.17 -1.12
CA ILE A 83 -12.33 -4.34 -1.13
C ILE A 83 -11.71 -5.39 -2.05
N ILE A 84 -11.22 -6.48 -1.49
CA ILE A 84 -10.56 -7.57 -2.25
C ILE A 84 -11.49 -8.76 -2.49
N ARG A 85 -12.60 -8.86 -1.75
CA ARG A 85 -13.67 -9.84 -1.98
C ARG A 85 -15.04 -9.23 -1.73
N SER A 86 -16.03 -9.68 -2.50
CA SER A 86 -17.41 -9.18 -2.43
C SER A 86 -18.13 -9.47 -1.12
N ASP A 87 -17.62 -10.42 -0.34
CA ASP A 87 -18.09 -10.78 1.00
C ASP A 87 -17.34 -10.04 2.12
N GLY A 88 -16.80 -8.84 1.86
CA GLY A 88 -16.36 -7.94 2.93
C GLY A 88 -14.94 -8.12 3.44
N TYR A 89 -14.04 -8.72 2.65
CA TYR A 89 -12.61 -8.70 2.96
C TYR A 89 -11.97 -7.43 2.40
N ILE A 90 -11.32 -6.68 3.28
CA ILE A 90 -10.69 -5.39 3.01
C ILE A 90 -9.19 -5.52 3.26
N LEU A 91 -8.38 -5.16 2.27
CA LEU A 91 -6.94 -5.00 2.41
C LEU A 91 -6.61 -3.55 2.80
N THR A 92 -5.67 -3.36 3.72
CA THR A 92 -5.16 -2.04 4.10
C THR A 92 -3.72 -2.15 4.60
N ASN A 93 -3.15 -1.06 5.10
CA ASN A 93 -1.87 -1.10 5.80
C ASN A 93 -2.00 -1.43 7.28
N TYR A 94 -1.02 -2.17 7.79
CA TYR A 94 -0.96 -2.55 9.20
C TYR A 94 -0.81 -1.33 10.12
N HIS A 95 0.03 -0.36 9.76
CA HIS A 95 0.26 0.82 10.61
C HIS A 95 -0.99 1.70 10.80
N ILE A 96 -1.97 1.62 9.89
CA ILE A 96 -3.25 2.32 10.03
C ILE A 96 -3.99 1.73 11.22
N ILE A 97 -4.08 0.41 11.29
CA ILE A 97 -4.91 -0.29 12.26
C ILE A 97 -4.19 -0.60 13.58
N GLU A 98 -2.85 -0.58 13.61
CA GLU A 98 -2.08 -1.02 14.77
C GLU A 98 -2.39 -0.25 16.07
N LYS A 99 -2.87 1.00 15.94
CA LYS A 99 -3.18 1.90 17.06
C LYS A 99 -4.66 1.96 17.38
N PHE A 100 -5.51 1.29 16.60
CA PHE A 100 -6.95 1.44 16.69
C PHE A 100 -7.52 0.45 17.71
N GLN A 101 -8.20 0.97 18.72
CA GLN A 101 -8.98 0.14 19.66
C GLN A 101 -10.20 -0.48 18.98
N LYS A 102 -10.78 0.25 18.02
CA LYS A 102 -11.91 -0.16 17.20
C LYS A 102 -11.59 0.17 15.74
N ILE A 103 -11.87 -0.76 14.83
CA ILE A 103 -11.69 -0.55 13.40
C ILE A 103 -13.07 -0.34 12.79
N LEU A 104 -13.25 0.78 12.12
CA LEU A 104 -14.45 1.13 11.37
C LEU A 104 -14.11 1.28 9.89
N VAL A 105 -14.99 0.78 9.03
CA VAL A 105 -14.84 0.83 7.57
C VAL A 105 -16.03 1.56 6.96
N LYS A 106 -15.78 2.61 6.21
CA LYS A 106 -16.79 3.41 5.52
C LYS A 106 -16.74 3.16 4.02
N LEU A 107 -17.83 2.64 3.48
CA LEU A 107 -17.97 2.34 2.06
C LEU A 107 -18.30 3.63 1.27
N PRO A 108 -17.79 3.80 0.04
CA PRO A 108 -18.12 4.93 -0.83
C PRO A 108 -19.55 4.81 -1.42
N GLY A 109 -20.14 5.93 -1.81
CA GLY A 109 -21.40 6.00 -2.58
C GLY A 109 -22.67 5.58 -1.83
N GLN A 110 -22.55 5.26 -0.55
CA GLN A 110 -23.68 5.04 0.34
C GLN A 110 -23.51 6.03 1.49
N GLY A 111 -24.55 6.78 1.84
CA GLY A 111 -24.64 7.50 3.13
C GLY A 111 -24.66 6.54 4.34
N SER A 112 -24.01 5.39 4.20
CA SER A 112 -23.91 4.29 5.15
C SER A 112 -23.10 4.71 6.34
N LYS A 113 -23.64 4.40 7.52
CA LYS A 113 -22.87 4.32 8.74
C LYS A 113 -21.69 3.38 8.54
N PRO A 114 -20.52 3.66 9.14
CA PRO A 114 -19.38 2.78 9.02
C PRO A 114 -19.69 1.40 9.62
N PHE A 115 -19.09 0.36 9.03
CA PHE A 115 -19.16 -1.01 9.50
C PHE A 115 -18.03 -1.29 10.49
N GLU A 116 -18.30 -2.08 11.51
CA GLU A 116 -17.26 -2.58 12.39
C GLU A 116 -16.44 -3.66 11.70
N GLY A 117 -15.12 -3.48 11.67
CA GLY A 117 -14.15 -4.40 11.09
C GLY A 117 -13.44 -5.25 12.13
N LYS A 118 -13.15 -6.50 11.77
CA LYS A 118 -12.31 -7.42 12.57
C LYS A 118 -11.03 -7.75 11.81
N VAL A 119 -9.90 -7.71 12.50
CA VAL A 119 -8.61 -8.14 11.90
C VAL A 119 -8.66 -9.64 11.66
N VAL A 120 -8.42 -10.05 10.42
CA VAL A 120 -8.26 -11.46 10.01
C VAL A 120 -6.80 -11.89 10.21
N GLY A 121 -5.88 -11.02 9.84
CA GLY A 121 -4.44 -11.23 9.96
C GLY A 121 -3.67 -10.02 9.43
N TYR A 122 -2.39 -9.95 9.74
CA TYR A 122 -1.52 -8.86 9.28
C TYR A 122 -0.08 -9.31 9.13
N ASP A 123 0.66 -8.52 8.37
CA ASP A 123 2.08 -8.63 8.21
C ASP A 123 2.75 -7.29 8.47
N LYS A 124 3.44 -7.20 9.60
CA LYS A 124 4.09 -5.97 10.04
C LYS A 124 5.23 -5.54 9.09
N PRO A 125 6.11 -6.43 8.60
CA PRO A 125 7.22 -5.98 7.79
C PRO A 125 6.80 -5.51 6.38
N SER A 126 5.76 -6.10 5.78
CA SER A 126 5.16 -5.57 4.54
C SER A 126 4.25 -4.37 4.76
N ASP A 127 3.87 -4.09 6.00
CA ASP A 127 2.85 -3.12 6.35
C ASP A 127 1.48 -3.40 5.71
N LEU A 128 1.03 -4.66 5.68
CA LEU A 128 -0.29 -5.05 5.16
C LEU A 128 -1.15 -5.71 6.22
N ALA A 129 -2.47 -5.53 6.13
CA ALA A 129 -3.44 -6.18 6.99
C ALA A 129 -4.74 -6.48 6.24
N ILE A 130 -5.44 -7.53 6.69
CA ILE A 130 -6.78 -7.88 6.21
C ILE A 130 -7.79 -7.65 7.33
N ILE A 131 -8.85 -6.92 6.99
CA ILE A 131 -10.01 -6.70 7.84
C ILE A 131 -11.21 -7.40 7.21
N LYS A 132 -12.07 -8.00 8.04
CA LYS A 132 -13.39 -8.50 7.64
C LYS A 132 -14.48 -7.61 8.21
N ILE A 133 -15.41 -7.19 7.35
CA ILE A 133 -16.67 -6.53 7.74
C ILE A 133 -17.85 -7.45 7.47
N ASN A 134 -18.97 -7.26 8.19
CA ASN A 134 -20.16 -8.10 8.05
C ASN A 134 -21.15 -7.53 7.03
N THR A 135 -20.79 -7.60 5.74
CA THR A 135 -21.63 -7.19 4.61
C THR A 135 -21.17 -7.92 3.35
N ASP A 136 -22.09 -8.04 2.38
CA ASP A 136 -21.89 -8.77 1.12
C ASP A 136 -22.28 -7.89 -0.08
N ASN A 137 -22.16 -8.43 -1.30
CA ASN A 137 -22.45 -7.76 -2.57
C ASN A 137 -21.62 -6.49 -2.78
N LEU A 138 -20.40 -6.48 -2.25
CA LEU A 138 -19.46 -5.38 -2.45
C LEU A 138 -18.81 -5.46 -3.83
N THR A 139 -18.49 -4.30 -4.39
CA THR A 139 -17.66 -4.20 -5.61
C THR A 139 -16.20 -4.48 -5.26
N ALA A 140 -15.77 -5.72 -5.48
CA ALA A 140 -14.37 -6.09 -5.31
C ALA A 140 -13.49 -5.50 -6.42
N ALA A 141 -12.27 -5.13 -6.05
CA ALA A 141 -11.27 -4.64 -6.98
C ALA A 141 -10.86 -5.71 -7.99
N LYS A 142 -10.48 -5.26 -9.19
CA LYS A 142 -9.84 -6.11 -10.20
C LYS A 142 -8.33 -5.96 -10.06
N PHE A 143 -7.60 -7.07 -10.17
CA PHE A 143 -6.14 -7.08 -10.07
C PHE A 143 -5.50 -7.21 -11.43
N GLY A 144 -4.52 -6.35 -11.69
CA GLY A 144 -3.69 -6.41 -12.88
C GLY A 144 -2.44 -7.25 -12.67
N LYS A 145 -1.45 -7.06 -13.54
CA LYS A 145 -0.11 -7.64 -13.41
C LYS A 145 0.92 -6.56 -13.68
N VAL A 146 1.82 -6.33 -12.72
CA VAL A 146 2.90 -5.37 -12.89
C VAL A 146 3.93 -5.87 -13.91
N SER A 147 4.07 -7.19 -14.04
CA SER A 147 4.89 -7.81 -15.11
C SER A 147 4.47 -7.46 -16.55
N ASN A 148 3.22 -7.02 -16.76
CA ASN A 148 2.75 -6.56 -18.07
C ASN A 148 3.00 -5.06 -18.30
N ALA A 149 3.35 -4.33 -17.27
CA ALA A 149 3.55 -2.89 -17.34
C ALA A 149 4.90 -2.53 -17.96
N LYS A 150 4.96 -1.32 -18.52
CA LYS A 150 6.17 -0.74 -19.10
C LYS A 150 6.50 0.57 -18.39
N ILE A 151 7.78 0.92 -18.40
CA ILE A 151 8.23 2.23 -17.95
C ILE A 151 7.54 3.29 -18.83
N GLY A 152 6.94 4.30 -18.19
CA GLY A 152 6.15 5.35 -18.84
C GLY A 152 4.65 5.06 -18.95
N ASP A 153 4.18 3.84 -18.63
CA ASP A 153 2.75 3.56 -18.57
C ASP A 153 2.07 4.44 -17.51
N MET A 154 0.93 5.03 -17.87
CA MET A 154 0.14 5.87 -16.98
C MET A 154 -0.48 5.04 -15.85
N VAL A 155 -0.39 5.58 -14.64
CA VAL A 155 -1.02 5.03 -13.44
C VAL A 155 -1.78 6.10 -12.68
N ILE A 156 -2.81 5.65 -11.97
CA ILE A 156 -3.65 6.50 -11.13
C ILE A 156 -3.66 5.95 -9.72
N SER A 157 -3.29 6.78 -8.77
CA SER A 157 -3.43 6.50 -7.34
C SER A 157 -4.75 7.04 -6.83
N MET A 158 -5.46 6.22 -6.05
CA MET A 158 -6.76 6.58 -5.46
C MET A 158 -6.81 6.18 -3.99
N ALA A 159 -7.35 7.07 -3.16
CA ALA A 159 -7.47 6.87 -1.72
C ALA A 159 -8.71 7.57 -1.16
N ASN A 160 -9.26 7.02 -0.08
CA ASN A 160 -10.42 7.56 0.63
C ASN A 160 -10.15 7.66 2.13
N SER A 161 -9.03 8.29 2.51
CA SER A 161 -8.60 8.41 3.91
C SER A 161 -9.58 9.18 4.79
N SER A 162 -10.37 10.10 4.22
CA SER A 162 -11.43 10.81 4.96
C SER A 162 -12.74 10.03 5.05
N GLY A 163 -12.86 8.88 4.37
CA GLY A 163 -14.10 8.13 4.26
C GLY A 163 -15.24 8.96 3.70
N GLU A 164 -14.94 9.83 2.73
CA GLU A 164 -15.95 10.64 2.07
C GLU A 164 -16.85 9.77 1.20
N GLU A 165 -18.03 10.29 0.86
CA GLU A 165 -18.98 9.59 -0.02
C GLU A 165 -18.35 9.30 -1.40
N TYR A 166 -17.44 10.18 -1.84
CA TYR A 166 -16.64 10.03 -3.05
C TYR A 166 -15.16 9.92 -2.68
N ILE A 167 -14.36 9.30 -3.55
CA ILE A 167 -12.91 9.22 -3.35
C ILE A 167 -12.32 10.62 -3.19
N GLY A 168 -11.70 10.85 -2.04
CA GLY A 168 -11.17 12.14 -1.65
C GLY A 168 -9.80 12.47 -2.25
N THR A 169 -9.06 11.48 -2.77
CA THR A 169 -7.71 11.72 -3.31
C THR A 169 -7.49 10.91 -4.58
N VAL A 170 -7.27 11.62 -5.68
CA VAL A 170 -6.86 11.05 -6.97
C VAL A 170 -5.60 11.77 -7.44
N THR A 171 -4.54 11.03 -7.74
CA THR A 171 -3.30 11.57 -8.30
C THR A 171 -2.82 10.69 -9.45
N THR A 172 -2.22 11.28 -10.47
CA THR A 172 -1.82 10.59 -11.71
C THR A 172 -0.32 10.70 -11.91
N GLY A 173 0.27 9.65 -12.48
CA GLY A 173 1.71 9.58 -12.74
C GLY A 173 2.02 8.48 -13.74
N THR A 174 3.27 8.04 -13.76
CA THR A 174 3.79 6.99 -14.62
C THR A 174 4.58 5.96 -13.84
N ILE A 175 4.73 4.78 -14.43
CA ILE A 175 5.62 3.74 -13.91
C ILE A 175 7.06 4.13 -14.24
N SER A 176 7.89 4.25 -13.20
CA SER A 176 9.33 4.54 -13.35
C SER A 176 10.17 3.26 -13.34
N SER A 177 9.70 2.22 -12.69
CA SER A 177 10.24 0.86 -12.75
C SER A 177 9.15 -0.14 -12.35
N THR A 178 9.07 -1.28 -13.04
CA THR A 178 7.98 -2.25 -12.86
C THR A 178 8.05 -2.92 -11.50
N THR A 179 9.08 -3.71 -11.23
CA THR A 179 9.21 -4.39 -9.95
C THR A 179 10.67 -4.58 -9.58
N LYS A 180 11.05 -4.07 -8.41
CA LYS A 180 12.33 -4.39 -7.79
C LYS A 180 12.07 -5.00 -6.42
N LYS A 181 12.77 -6.10 -6.14
CA LYS A 181 12.81 -6.65 -4.79
C LYS A 181 13.70 -5.75 -3.94
N MET A 182 13.12 -5.16 -2.91
CA MET A 182 13.78 -4.23 -2.01
C MET A 182 13.70 -4.75 -0.59
N GLU A 183 14.79 -4.63 0.16
CA GLU A 183 14.82 -5.03 1.57
C GLU A 183 13.95 -4.09 2.41
N VAL A 184 12.85 -4.62 2.94
CA VAL A 184 12.02 -3.93 3.91
C VAL A 184 12.14 -4.65 5.25
N GLY A 185 12.39 -3.86 6.28
CA GLY A 185 12.50 -4.38 7.64
C GLY A 185 13.12 -3.35 8.57
N ASN A 186 13.47 -3.76 9.77
CA ASN A 186 14.22 -2.95 10.71
C ASN A 186 15.69 -3.42 10.74
N PRO A 187 16.64 -2.61 10.25
CA PRO A 187 18.07 -2.98 10.25
C PRO A 187 18.60 -3.34 11.64
N LYS A 188 17.97 -2.82 12.71
CA LYS A 188 18.41 -3.04 14.10
C LYS A 188 17.86 -4.33 14.73
N SER A 189 16.71 -4.84 14.27
CA SER A 189 16.16 -6.11 14.77
C SER A 189 16.64 -7.31 13.96
N GLY A 190 17.19 -7.10 12.77
CA GLY A 190 17.64 -8.17 11.89
C GLY A 190 16.51 -8.80 11.07
N GLU A 191 15.25 -8.41 11.31
CA GLU A 191 14.11 -8.73 10.46
C GLU A 191 14.25 -7.97 9.14
N LYS A 192 14.67 -8.66 8.09
CA LYS A 192 14.67 -8.16 6.72
C LYS A 192 13.92 -9.15 5.84
N SER A 193 13.01 -8.63 5.03
CA SER A 193 12.34 -9.39 3.98
C SER A 193 12.35 -8.57 2.71
N ALA A 194 12.51 -9.23 1.57
CA ALA A 194 12.47 -8.54 0.29
C ALA A 194 11.05 -8.56 -0.28
N TYR A 195 10.51 -7.39 -0.54
CA TYR A 195 9.18 -7.21 -1.12
C TYR A 195 9.31 -6.74 -2.56
N ALA A 196 8.46 -7.27 -3.42
CA ALA A 196 8.29 -6.73 -4.77
C ALA A 196 7.58 -5.38 -4.67
N LEU A 197 8.29 -4.30 -5.03
CA LEU A 197 7.77 -2.94 -5.01
C LEU A 197 7.66 -2.37 -6.43
N LEU A 198 6.55 -1.67 -6.68
CA LEU A 198 6.33 -0.83 -7.86
C LEU A 198 6.94 0.54 -7.61
N GLN A 199 7.69 1.06 -8.58
CA GLN A 199 8.28 2.40 -8.51
C GLN A 199 7.57 3.34 -9.49
N THR A 200 7.25 4.54 -9.04
CA THR A 200 6.45 5.52 -9.79
C THR A 200 6.87 6.95 -9.45
N ASP A 201 6.54 7.90 -10.31
CA ASP A 201 6.69 9.34 -10.06
C ASP A 201 5.45 9.97 -9.36
N LEU A 202 4.47 9.13 -8.97
CA LEU A 202 3.30 9.59 -8.22
C LEU A 202 3.75 10.31 -6.94
N ASN A 203 3.21 11.49 -6.70
CA ASN A 203 3.39 12.19 -5.43
C ASN A 203 2.50 11.53 -4.36
N LEU A 204 3.09 10.59 -3.63
CA LEU A 204 2.42 9.85 -2.56
C LEU A 204 2.70 10.53 -1.21
N ASN A 205 1.66 10.62 -0.39
CA ASN A 205 1.75 11.11 0.97
C ASN A 205 0.81 10.30 1.87
N VAL A 206 0.72 10.69 3.14
CA VAL A 206 -0.09 10.00 4.16
C VAL A 206 -1.58 9.89 3.81
N TYR A 207 -2.13 10.78 2.97
CA TYR A 207 -3.52 10.67 2.50
C TYR A 207 -3.72 9.55 1.47
N ASN A 208 -2.63 9.02 0.90
CA ASN A 208 -2.67 7.88 0.00
C ASN A 208 -2.54 6.54 0.72
N ASP A 209 -2.21 6.51 2.02
CA ASP A 209 -1.97 5.28 2.78
C ASP A 209 -3.17 4.32 2.72
N GLY A 210 -2.89 3.05 2.43
CA GLY A 210 -3.86 1.98 2.22
C GLY A 210 -4.65 2.11 0.92
N GLY A 211 -4.40 3.17 0.15
CA GLY A 211 -4.98 3.41 -1.17
C GLY A 211 -4.29 2.58 -2.24
N ILE A 212 -4.83 2.65 -3.45
CA ILE A 212 -4.41 1.83 -4.58
C ILE A 212 -3.59 2.64 -5.58
N ILE A 213 -2.81 1.92 -6.40
CA ILE A 213 -2.33 2.38 -7.71
C ILE A 213 -2.94 1.44 -8.75
N CYS A 214 -3.57 1.98 -9.79
CA CYS A 214 -4.21 1.20 -10.85
C CYS A 214 -3.80 1.66 -12.25
N ASN A 215 -3.99 0.77 -13.23
CA ASN A 215 -3.75 1.06 -14.65
C ASN A 215 -4.94 1.78 -15.30
N SER A 216 -4.82 2.05 -16.60
CA SER A 216 -5.85 2.70 -17.41
C SER A 216 -7.17 1.91 -17.57
N SER A 217 -7.21 0.66 -17.11
CA SER A 217 -8.41 -0.19 -17.08
C SER A 217 -9.04 -0.28 -15.69
N GLY A 218 -8.49 0.42 -14.69
CA GLY A 218 -8.94 0.33 -13.29
C GLY A 218 -8.50 -0.95 -12.58
N GLU A 219 -7.52 -1.67 -13.15
CA GLU A 219 -6.95 -2.85 -12.50
C GLU A 219 -5.85 -2.42 -11.54
N VAL A 220 -5.94 -2.85 -10.28
CA VAL A 220 -5.00 -2.52 -9.22
C VAL A 220 -3.66 -3.21 -9.46
N LEU A 221 -2.60 -2.42 -9.40
CA LEU A 221 -1.20 -2.81 -9.59
C LEU A 221 -0.39 -2.79 -8.29
N ALA A 222 -0.76 -1.92 -7.34
CA ALA A 222 -0.06 -1.79 -6.06
C ALA A 222 -0.93 -1.17 -4.96
N ILE A 223 -0.48 -1.29 -3.71
CA ILE A 223 -1.02 -0.60 -2.54
C ILE A 223 0.02 0.38 -2.00
N ASN A 224 -0.40 1.62 -1.76
CA ASN A 224 0.43 2.67 -1.18
C ASN A 224 0.69 2.38 0.31
N SER A 225 1.89 2.69 0.79
CA SER A 225 2.25 2.61 2.20
C SER A 225 3.35 3.62 2.52
N LYS A 226 3.14 4.53 3.47
CA LYS A 226 4.18 5.44 3.95
C LYS A 226 5.37 4.72 4.58
N ASN A 227 5.17 3.55 5.18
CA ASN A 227 6.26 2.79 5.81
C ASN A 227 7.18 2.18 4.77
N ILE A 228 6.64 1.86 3.59
CA ILE A 228 7.41 1.42 2.43
C ILE A 228 8.03 2.64 1.75
N ASP A 229 7.21 3.61 1.36
CA ASP A 229 7.67 4.76 0.60
C ASP A 229 8.72 5.57 1.36
N GLY A 230 8.51 5.86 2.64
CA GLY A 230 9.46 6.61 3.47
C GLY A 230 10.85 5.96 3.63
N LYS A 231 11.01 4.69 3.26
CA LYS A 231 12.32 4.00 3.25
C LYS A 231 13.08 4.18 1.93
N PHE A 232 12.37 4.36 0.82
CA PHE A 232 12.96 4.32 -0.53
C PHE A 232 12.73 5.58 -1.34
N ASN A 233 11.88 6.49 -0.88
CA ASN A 233 11.57 7.72 -1.57
C ASN A 233 12.85 8.55 -1.73
N ALA A 234 13.24 8.74 -2.99
CA ALA A 234 14.41 9.51 -3.36
C ALA A 234 14.16 10.16 -4.71
N ALA A 235 14.56 11.43 -4.84
CA ALA A 235 14.48 12.20 -6.09
C ALA A 235 13.08 12.22 -6.75
N GLY A 236 12.01 12.20 -5.94
CA GLY A 236 10.62 12.23 -6.44
C GLY A 236 10.09 10.89 -6.95
N LEU A 237 10.77 9.79 -6.62
CA LEU A 237 10.35 8.44 -7.00
C LEU A 237 9.77 7.72 -5.78
N SER A 238 8.48 7.44 -5.85
CA SER A 238 7.72 6.77 -4.80
C SER A 238 7.68 5.25 -5.02
N HIS A 239 7.52 4.50 -3.94
CA HIS A 239 7.46 3.04 -3.93
C HIS A 239 6.19 2.54 -3.26
N ALA A 240 5.53 1.58 -3.92
CA ALA A 240 4.30 0.95 -3.45
C ALA A 240 4.43 -0.58 -3.49
N ILE A 241 3.64 -1.29 -2.68
CA ILE A 241 3.71 -2.76 -2.59
C ILE A 241 3.01 -3.33 -3.82
N ALA A 242 3.74 -4.06 -4.67
CA ALA A 242 3.21 -4.57 -5.93
C ALA A 242 2.18 -5.70 -5.72
N ILE A 243 1.24 -5.84 -6.66
CA ILE A 243 0.14 -6.82 -6.56
C ILE A 243 0.64 -8.27 -6.49
N GLU A 244 1.76 -8.58 -7.12
CA GLU A 244 2.41 -9.89 -7.03
C GLU A 244 2.81 -10.24 -5.58
N GLU A 245 3.20 -9.24 -4.78
CA GLU A 245 3.55 -9.44 -3.38
C GLU A 245 2.32 -9.48 -2.48
N ILE A 246 1.36 -8.59 -2.76
CA ILE A 246 0.07 -8.55 -2.06
C ILE A 246 -0.63 -9.91 -2.16
N ASN A 247 -0.69 -10.53 -3.34
CA ASN A 247 -1.36 -11.82 -3.52
C ASN A 247 -0.76 -12.91 -2.62
N LYS A 248 0.58 -12.99 -2.52
CA LYS A 248 1.24 -13.97 -1.64
C LYS A 248 0.88 -13.76 -0.17
N ILE A 249 0.90 -12.49 0.26
CA ILE A 249 0.61 -12.12 1.64
C ILE A 249 -0.86 -12.40 1.96
N VAL A 250 -1.77 -12.00 1.07
CA VAL A 250 -3.21 -12.23 1.22
C VAL A 250 -3.52 -13.72 1.29
N ASP A 251 -2.97 -14.52 0.38
CA ASP A 251 -3.17 -15.97 0.38
C ASP A 251 -2.67 -16.61 1.69
N SER A 252 -1.51 -16.17 2.19
CA SER A 252 -0.94 -16.66 3.44
C SER A 252 -1.82 -16.28 4.65
N LEU A 253 -2.22 -15.01 4.74
CA LEU A 253 -3.06 -14.50 5.83
C LEU A 253 -4.45 -15.15 5.84
N LEU A 254 -5.07 -15.36 4.68
CA LEU A 254 -6.38 -16.01 4.59
C LEU A 254 -6.32 -17.51 4.89
N SER A 255 -5.21 -18.17 4.56
CA SER A 255 -5.06 -19.62 4.76
C SER A 255 -4.58 -20.00 6.16
N TYR A 256 -3.70 -19.19 6.75
CA TYR A 256 -2.98 -19.53 7.98
C TYR A 256 -3.13 -18.51 9.11
N GLY A 257 -3.68 -17.32 8.84
CA GLY A 257 -3.76 -16.21 9.81
C GLY A 257 -2.45 -15.43 9.99
N GLU A 258 -1.34 -15.90 9.39
CA GLU A 258 -0.02 -15.28 9.46
C GLU A 258 0.76 -15.51 8.17
N VAL A 259 1.76 -14.65 7.89
CA VAL A 259 2.61 -14.82 6.70
C VAL A 259 3.81 -15.69 7.02
N LYS A 260 3.83 -16.88 6.41
CA LYS A 260 4.94 -17.83 6.55
C LYS A 260 6.03 -17.55 5.53
N ARG A 261 7.25 -17.25 5.99
CA ARG A 261 8.41 -16.99 5.11
C ARG A 261 9.55 -17.97 5.40
N PRO A 262 10.02 -18.73 4.40
CA PRO A 262 11.21 -19.55 4.58
C PRO A 262 12.44 -18.68 4.81
N SER A 263 13.25 -19.04 5.82
CA SER A 263 14.45 -18.31 6.20
C SER A 263 15.59 -19.26 6.55
N LEU A 264 16.81 -18.83 6.21
CA LEU A 264 18.04 -19.48 6.69
C LEU A 264 18.29 -19.16 8.17
N GLY A 265 17.80 -18.02 8.67
CA GLY A 265 17.99 -17.54 10.05
C GLY A 265 19.37 -16.95 10.34
N PHE A 266 19.78 -15.96 9.54
CA PHE A 266 20.96 -15.15 9.79
C PHE A 266 20.68 -13.68 9.49
N THR A 267 21.50 -12.78 10.00
CA THR A 267 21.52 -11.35 9.60
C THR A 267 22.84 -11.04 8.91
N GLY A 268 22.81 -10.14 7.92
CA GLY A 268 23.97 -9.89 7.08
C GLY A 268 23.75 -8.83 6.02
N GLY A 269 24.70 -8.74 5.11
CA GLY A 269 24.69 -7.79 4.01
C GLY A 269 25.48 -8.26 2.80
N THR A 270 25.17 -7.70 1.64
CA THR A 270 25.94 -7.88 0.42
C THR A 270 27.35 -7.33 0.60
N LEU A 271 28.38 -8.13 0.29
CA LEU A 271 29.73 -7.62 0.20
C LEU A 271 29.90 -6.80 -1.08
N ILE A 272 30.54 -5.65 -0.96
CA ILE A 272 30.99 -4.84 -2.09
C ILE A 272 32.45 -5.25 -2.34
N PRO A 273 32.75 -5.95 -3.45
CA PRO A 273 34.12 -6.38 -3.74
C PRO A 273 35.01 -5.17 -4.00
N ASN A 274 36.23 -5.18 -3.48
CA ASN A 274 37.24 -4.18 -3.78
C ASN A 274 37.90 -4.48 -5.14
N GLU A 275 38.58 -3.50 -5.74
CA GLU A 275 39.26 -3.65 -7.05
C GLU A 275 40.33 -4.76 -7.09
N GLN A 276 40.76 -5.29 -5.92
CA GLN A 276 41.73 -6.38 -5.82
C GLN A 276 41.14 -7.80 -5.95
N GLY A 277 39.85 -7.97 -6.23
CA GLY A 277 39.25 -9.29 -6.51
C GLY A 277 38.79 -10.07 -5.26
N ASP A 278 38.23 -9.35 -4.28
CA ASP A 278 37.63 -9.95 -3.09
C ASP A 278 36.43 -10.84 -3.42
N ILE A 279 36.12 -11.75 -2.50
CA ILE A 279 35.06 -12.74 -2.65
C ILE A 279 33.69 -12.06 -2.72
N GLU A 280 32.99 -12.28 -3.83
CA GLU A 280 31.59 -11.87 -3.99
C GLU A 280 30.68 -12.79 -3.16
N GLY A 281 29.73 -12.20 -2.45
CA GLY A 281 28.73 -12.95 -1.71
C GLY A 281 28.04 -12.14 -0.64
N VAL A 282 27.34 -12.84 0.24
CA VAL A 282 26.61 -12.25 1.37
C VAL A 282 27.36 -12.55 2.67
N TYR A 283 27.81 -11.50 3.34
CA TYR A 283 28.46 -11.58 4.64
C TYR A 283 27.46 -11.88 5.75
N VAL A 284 27.78 -12.86 6.59
CA VAL A 284 27.00 -13.24 7.77
C VAL A 284 27.48 -12.43 8.97
N GLN A 285 26.66 -11.49 9.43
CA GLN A 285 26.92 -10.67 10.61
C GLN A 285 26.59 -11.42 11.90
N SER A 286 25.44 -12.07 11.96
CA SER A 286 25.03 -12.91 13.09
C SER A 286 24.13 -14.04 12.62
N VAL A 287 24.00 -15.07 13.45
CA VAL A 287 23.13 -16.22 13.19
C VAL A 287 22.07 -16.29 14.29
N THR A 288 20.81 -16.43 13.90
CA THR A 288 19.68 -16.52 14.84
C THR A 288 19.79 -17.82 15.62
N HIS A 289 19.57 -17.77 16.93
CA HIS A 289 19.55 -18.96 17.79
C HIS A 289 18.51 -19.97 17.30
N ASP A 290 18.81 -21.27 17.40
CA ASP A 290 17.98 -22.41 16.94
C ASP A 290 17.56 -22.43 15.46
N SER A 291 18.11 -21.52 14.64
CA SER A 291 17.85 -21.47 13.20
C SER A 291 18.46 -22.65 12.43
N GLY A 292 18.00 -22.82 11.19
CA GLY A 292 18.66 -23.70 10.22
C GLY A 292 20.14 -23.42 10.08
N SER A 293 20.53 -22.15 9.96
CA SER A 293 21.94 -21.74 9.86
C SER A 293 22.74 -22.16 11.08
N ALA A 294 22.20 -21.99 12.29
CA ALA A 294 22.88 -22.40 13.52
C ALA A 294 23.07 -23.92 13.57
N LYS A 295 22.02 -24.69 13.27
CA LYS A 295 22.06 -26.17 13.24
C LYS A 295 23.01 -26.71 12.17
N ALA A 296 23.11 -26.03 11.03
CA ALA A 296 24.03 -26.36 9.95
C ALA A 296 25.48 -25.94 10.22
N GLY A 297 25.74 -25.18 11.29
CA GLY A 297 27.09 -24.74 11.67
C GLY A 297 27.59 -23.50 10.92
N ILE A 298 26.70 -22.69 10.32
CA ILE A 298 27.01 -21.35 9.82
C ILE A 298 27.30 -20.44 11.02
N LYS A 299 28.26 -19.53 10.86
CA LYS A 299 28.77 -18.64 11.91
C LYS A 299 28.86 -17.20 11.40
N ALA A 300 28.94 -16.27 12.35
CA ALA A 300 29.36 -14.91 12.02
C ALA A 300 30.72 -14.94 11.31
N THR A 301 30.93 -13.99 10.38
CA THR A 301 32.08 -13.87 9.48
C THR A 301 32.12 -14.79 8.26
N ASP A 302 31.19 -15.74 8.15
CA ASP A 302 31.04 -16.52 6.91
C ASP A 302 30.58 -15.64 5.75
N ILE A 303 30.93 -16.05 4.54
CA ILE A 303 30.41 -15.44 3.31
C ILE A 303 29.62 -16.50 2.55
N ILE A 304 28.32 -16.30 2.36
CA ILE A 304 27.48 -17.18 1.53
C ILE A 304 27.76 -16.84 0.06
N ILE A 305 28.25 -17.81 -0.69
CA ILE A 305 28.67 -17.66 -2.09
C ILE A 305 27.78 -18.44 -3.07
N GLU A 306 27.04 -19.45 -2.58
CA GLU A 306 26.09 -20.24 -3.38
C GLU A 306 24.95 -20.74 -2.48
N LEU A 307 23.73 -20.76 -3.03
CA LEU A 307 22.56 -21.32 -2.37
C LEU A 307 21.74 -22.13 -3.38
N ASP A 308 21.44 -23.38 -3.05
CA ASP A 308 20.66 -24.31 -3.87
C ASP A 308 21.18 -24.42 -5.31
N GLY A 309 22.52 -24.51 -5.47
CA GLY A 309 23.19 -24.61 -6.77
C GLY A 309 23.31 -23.30 -7.55
N LYS A 310 22.88 -22.16 -6.98
CA LYS A 310 22.92 -20.85 -7.63
C LYS A 310 23.90 -19.92 -6.93
N LYS A 311 24.77 -19.27 -7.72
CA LYS A 311 25.69 -18.26 -7.19
C LYS A 311 24.92 -17.12 -6.54
N VAL A 312 25.41 -16.70 -5.38
CA VAL A 312 24.87 -15.57 -4.62
C VAL A 312 25.91 -14.47 -4.64
N LYS A 313 25.54 -13.31 -5.17
CA LYS A 313 26.39 -12.10 -5.17
C LYS A 313 25.88 -11.06 -4.19
N LYS A 314 24.56 -11.01 -4.01
CA LYS A 314 23.87 -10.03 -3.17
C LYS A 314 22.73 -10.68 -2.40
N LEU A 315 22.29 -10.03 -1.34
CA LEU A 315 21.28 -10.54 -0.43
C LEU A 315 19.93 -10.79 -1.13
N GLU A 316 19.61 -10.01 -2.17
CA GLU A 316 18.43 -10.21 -3.02
C GLU A 316 18.42 -11.55 -3.77
N ASP A 317 19.60 -12.11 -4.07
CA ASP A 317 19.71 -13.41 -4.72
C ASP A 317 19.24 -14.51 -3.76
N ILE A 318 19.62 -14.43 -2.47
CA ILE A 318 19.17 -15.36 -1.43
C ILE A 318 17.64 -15.31 -1.33
N TYR A 319 17.05 -14.12 -1.18
CA TYR A 319 15.60 -13.99 -1.06
C TYR A 319 14.85 -14.53 -2.29
N SER A 320 15.40 -14.33 -3.49
CA SER A 320 14.81 -14.84 -4.73
C SER A 320 14.87 -16.36 -4.85
N ILE A 321 15.87 -16.99 -4.21
CA ILE A 321 15.98 -18.46 -4.14
C ILE A 321 14.98 -18.99 -3.11
N LEU A 322 14.94 -18.40 -1.91
CA LEU A 322 14.07 -18.82 -0.81
C LEU A 322 12.58 -18.67 -1.13
N GLU A 323 12.19 -17.70 -1.95
CA GLU A 323 10.78 -17.52 -2.38
C GLU A 323 10.17 -18.76 -3.05
N LYS A 324 10.99 -19.61 -3.67
CA LYS A 324 10.55 -20.85 -4.34
C LYS A 324 10.56 -22.05 -3.39
N LYS A 325 10.79 -21.83 -2.11
CA LYS A 325 10.93 -22.85 -1.07
C LYS A 325 9.83 -22.71 -0.03
N LYS A 326 9.73 -23.70 0.83
CA LYS A 326 8.81 -23.75 1.96
C LYS A 326 9.60 -23.88 3.27
N VAL A 327 8.96 -23.48 4.36
CA VAL A 327 9.46 -23.79 5.70
C VAL A 327 9.57 -25.32 5.83
N GLY A 328 10.71 -25.80 6.33
CA GLY A 328 11.06 -27.21 6.41
C GLY A 328 11.84 -27.78 5.21
N ASP A 329 11.94 -27.05 4.09
CA ASP A 329 12.78 -27.49 2.98
C ASP A 329 14.26 -27.48 3.39
N VAL A 330 15.05 -28.44 2.90
CA VAL A 330 16.51 -28.44 3.08
C VAL A 330 17.18 -27.92 1.82
N VAL A 331 18.03 -26.90 1.95
CA VAL A 331 18.78 -26.29 0.84
C VAL A 331 20.28 -26.47 1.03
N SER A 332 21.01 -26.63 -0.09
CA SER A 332 22.47 -26.60 -0.06
C SER A 332 22.97 -25.16 0.04
N CYS A 333 23.87 -24.88 0.97
CA CYS A 333 24.45 -23.56 1.20
C CYS A 333 25.97 -23.67 1.17
N LYS A 334 26.61 -23.04 0.18
CA LYS A 334 28.06 -22.99 0.08
C LYS A 334 28.55 -21.70 0.71
N ILE A 335 29.37 -21.84 1.74
CA ILE A 335 30.00 -20.71 2.44
C ILE A 335 31.49 -20.67 2.15
N TRP A 336 32.07 -19.49 2.30
CA TRP A 336 33.50 -19.29 2.41
C TRP A 336 33.86 -18.99 3.87
N ARG A 337 34.80 -19.77 4.41
CA ARG A 337 35.30 -19.64 5.79
C ARG A 337 36.79 -20.00 5.79
N ASP A 338 37.61 -19.16 6.42
CA ASP A 338 39.04 -19.40 6.61
C ASP A 338 39.80 -19.78 5.32
N GLY A 339 39.49 -19.11 4.21
CA GLY A 339 40.15 -19.33 2.93
C GLY A 339 39.67 -20.57 2.15
N LYS A 340 38.60 -21.24 2.59
CA LYS A 340 38.06 -22.45 1.96
C LYS A 340 36.55 -22.38 1.77
N ALA A 341 36.08 -22.99 0.69
CA ALA A 341 34.65 -23.19 0.49
C ALA A 341 34.17 -24.45 1.23
N GLN A 342 33.05 -24.34 1.95
CA GLN A 342 32.39 -25.45 2.66
C GLN A 342 30.94 -25.54 2.17
N LEU A 343 30.47 -26.75 1.89
CA LEU A 343 29.07 -27.01 1.53
C LEU A 343 28.33 -27.52 2.76
N LEU A 344 27.25 -26.84 3.13
CA LEU A 344 26.40 -27.16 4.28
C LEU A 344 24.98 -27.42 3.80
N SER A 345 24.23 -28.24 4.53
CA SER A 345 22.79 -28.45 4.33
C SER A 345 22.03 -27.68 5.39
N VAL A 346 21.14 -26.78 4.98
CA VAL A 346 20.40 -25.89 5.88
C VAL A 346 18.91 -26.19 5.74
N GLU A 347 18.29 -26.61 6.84
CA GLU A 347 16.82 -26.72 6.93
C GLU A 347 16.22 -25.33 7.13
N LEU A 348 15.28 -24.94 6.27
CA LEU A 348 14.67 -23.61 6.31
C LEU A 348 13.68 -23.51 7.48
N GLY A 349 13.93 -22.55 8.35
CA GLY A 349 12.98 -22.16 9.40
C GLY A 349 11.98 -21.13 8.90
N GLU A 350 11.13 -20.67 9.81
CA GLU A 350 10.30 -19.49 9.59
C GLU A 350 11.11 -18.22 9.95
N ALA A 351 10.97 -17.16 9.15
CA ALA A 351 11.53 -15.86 9.51
C ALA A 351 10.90 -15.37 10.82
N SER A 352 11.74 -14.91 11.77
CA SER A 352 11.25 -14.35 13.03
C SER A 352 10.30 -13.15 12.78
N LYS A 353 9.23 -13.07 13.57
CA LYS A 353 8.18 -12.03 13.52
C LYS A 353 8.68 -10.64 13.89
#